data_AF-A0A8X6TDC4-F1
#
_entry.id   AF-A0A8X6TDC4-F1
#
_cell.length_a   1.000
_cell.length_b   1.000
_cell.length_c   1.000
_cell.angle_alpha   90.00
_cell.angle_beta   90.00
_cell.angle_gamma   90.00
#
_symmetry.space_group_name_H-M   'P 1'
#
loop_
_entity.id
_entity.type
_entity.pdbx_description
1 polymer ?
#
loop_
_entity_poly.entity_id
_entity_poly.type
_entity_poly.pdbx_seq_one_letter_code
_entity_poly.pdbx_strand_id
1 'polypeptide(L)'
;MLQETGCLSKEKSSGRPLTSAENVERIRRTYERSPRKSKYEVSRALQMPQTMVWCVIRIRLQMKPYVIQIVLQLKQEECGKRMNYDMFILESMENGTIADRLIFSNKSTFHKSGTPVKYRERRSLPL
;
A
#
# COMPACT_ATOMS: atom_id res chain seq x y z
N MET A 1 61.22 1.56 28.49
CA MET A 1 60.47 0.98 27.37
C MET A 1 59.04 0.70 27.84
N LEU A 2 58.12 1.65 27.68
CA LEU A 2 56.71 1.43 28.00
C LEU A 2 56.08 0.71 26.80
N GLN A 3 55.62 -0.52 26.99
CA GLN A 3 54.85 -1.24 25.98
C GLN A 3 53.46 -0.61 25.91
N GLU A 4 53.23 0.21 24.88
CA GLU A 4 51.89 0.62 24.46
C GLU A 4 51.15 -0.61 23.93
N THR A 5 50.45 -1.33 24.82
CA THR A 5 49.50 -2.35 24.38
C THR A 5 48.20 -1.64 24.05
N GLY A 6 48.09 -1.23 22.79
CA GLY A 6 46.97 -0.48 22.24
C GLY A 6 45.63 -1.20 22.44
N CYS A 7 44.68 -0.45 22.98
CA CYS A 7 43.22 -0.60 22.92
C CYS A 7 42.62 -2.02 23.11
N LEU A 8 41.90 -2.20 24.23
CA LEU A 8 40.87 -3.24 24.42
C LEU A 8 39.68 -2.99 23.48
N SER A 9 39.86 -3.19 22.18
CA SER A 9 38.78 -3.11 21.20
C SER A 9 37.90 -4.34 21.38
N LYS A 10 36.67 -4.16 21.86
CA LYS A 10 35.66 -5.23 21.91
C LYS A 10 35.49 -5.82 20.50
N GLU A 11 35.66 -7.13 20.38
CA GLU A 11 35.40 -7.84 19.12
C GLU A 11 33.98 -7.55 18.60
N LYS A 12 33.82 -7.56 17.27
CA LYS A 12 32.52 -7.34 16.63
C LYS A 12 31.52 -8.35 17.18
N SER A 13 30.53 -7.87 17.93
CA SER A 13 29.43 -8.70 18.38
C SER A 13 28.70 -9.28 17.18
N SER A 14 28.26 -10.54 17.27
CA SER A 14 27.46 -11.25 16.26
C SER A 14 26.08 -10.63 15.95
N GLY A 15 25.81 -9.44 16.47
CA GLY A 15 24.59 -8.67 16.24
C GLY A 15 23.40 -9.19 17.04
N ARG A 16 22.24 -8.57 16.81
CA ARG A 16 20.97 -8.98 17.41
C ARG A 16 20.57 -10.36 16.84
N PRO A 17 20.12 -11.32 17.67
CA PRO A 17 19.71 -12.64 17.20
C PRO A 17 18.73 -12.56 16.02
N LEU A 18 19.03 -13.29 14.96
CA LEU A 18 18.13 -13.44 13.82
C LEU A 18 16.87 -14.20 14.26
N THR A 19 15.70 -13.74 13.82
CA THR A 19 14.50 -14.60 13.85
C THR A 19 14.78 -15.86 13.02
N SER A 20 14.44 -17.04 13.52
CA SER A 20 14.66 -18.30 12.81
C SER A 20 13.96 -18.30 11.45
N ALA A 21 14.57 -18.95 10.46
CA ALA A 21 14.00 -19.06 9.12
C ALA A 21 12.61 -19.72 9.12
N GLU A 22 12.41 -20.69 10.02
CA GLU A 22 11.12 -21.35 10.23
C GLU A 22 10.02 -20.36 10.65
N ASN A 23 10.30 -19.47 11.60
CA ASN A 23 9.33 -18.48 12.08
C ASN A 23 9.02 -17.44 10.99
N VAL A 24 10.01 -17.06 10.18
CA VAL A 24 9.81 -16.19 9.02
C VAL A 24 8.84 -16.84 8.03
N GLU A 25 9.02 -18.12 7.74
CA GLU A 25 8.17 -18.86 6.81
C GLU A 25 6.74 -19.05 7.35
N ARG A 26 6.58 -19.31 8.65
CA ARG A 26 5.26 -19.39 9.31
C ARG A 26 4.50 -18.07 9.19
N ILE A 27 5.18 -16.94 9.39
CA ILE A 27 4.59 -15.61 9.21
C ILE A 27 4.22 -15.39 7.74
N ARG A 28 5.11 -15.70 6.79
CA ARG A 28 4.86 -15.57 5.34
C ARG A 28 3.59 -16.31 4.91
N ARG A 29 3.49 -17.61 5.23
CA ARG A 29 2.32 -18.43 4.89
C ARG A 29 1.01 -17.89 5.48
N THR A 30 1.08 -17.34 6.69
CA THR A 30 -0.10 -16.76 7.36
C THR A 30 -0.63 -15.56 6.58
N TYR A 31 0.25 -14.68 6.11
CA TYR A 31 -0.10 -13.51 5.33
C TYR A 31 -0.46 -13.83 3.88
N GLU A 32 0.14 -14.85 3.27
CA GLU A 32 -0.27 -15.33 1.94
C GLU A 32 -1.69 -15.89 1.94
N ARG A 33 -2.05 -16.65 2.99
CA ARG A 33 -3.41 -17.18 3.16
C ARG A 33 -4.42 -16.09 3.46
N SER A 34 -4.04 -15.07 4.22
CA SER A 34 -4.95 -14.01 4.67
C SER A 34 -4.22 -12.68 4.82
N PRO A 35 -4.05 -11.91 3.73
CA PRO A 35 -3.24 -10.69 3.72
C PRO A 35 -3.83 -9.57 4.58
N ARG A 36 -5.12 -9.66 4.92
CA ARG A 36 -5.84 -8.69 5.75
C ARG A 36 -5.62 -8.87 7.26
N LYS A 37 -4.95 -9.95 7.70
CA LYS A 37 -4.76 -10.20 9.14
C LYS A 37 -3.90 -9.13 9.78
N SER A 38 -4.29 -8.68 10.96
CA SER A 38 -3.48 -7.72 11.72
C SER A 38 -2.24 -8.40 12.33
N LYS A 39 -1.19 -7.63 12.59
CA LYS A 39 -0.02 -8.13 13.33
C LYS A 39 -0.38 -8.72 14.70
N TYR A 40 -1.44 -8.21 15.33
CA TYR A 40 -1.97 -8.71 16.61
C TYR A 40 -2.57 -10.10 16.47
N GLU A 41 -3.39 -10.32 15.44
CA GLU A 41 -3.99 -11.63 15.16
C GLU A 41 -2.94 -12.68 14.83
N VAL A 42 -1.94 -12.32 14.01
CA VAL A 42 -0.84 -13.23 13.66
C VAL A 42 0.02 -13.55 14.87
N SER A 43 0.31 -12.56 15.72
CA SER A 43 1.01 -12.75 16.99
C SER A 43 0.27 -13.73 17.91
N ARG A 44 -1.05 -13.58 18.09
CA ARG A 44 -1.87 -14.51 18.88
C ARG A 44 -1.93 -15.91 18.27
N ALA A 45 -2.10 -16.00 16.95
CA ALA A 45 -2.21 -17.28 16.26
C ALA A 45 -0.91 -18.10 16.26
N LEU A 46 0.24 -17.42 16.15
CA LEU A 46 1.55 -18.06 16.12
C LEU A 46 2.25 -18.11 17.49
N GLN A 47 1.64 -17.52 18.53
CA GLN A 47 2.22 -17.35 19.87
C GLN A 47 3.59 -16.65 19.82
N MET A 48 3.70 -15.62 18.97
CA MET A 48 4.93 -14.86 18.76
C MET A 48 4.79 -13.42 19.29
N PRO A 49 5.87 -12.78 19.77
CA PRO A 49 5.84 -11.37 20.11
C PRO A 49 5.46 -10.50 18.90
N GLN A 50 4.59 -9.50 19.11
CA GLN A 50 4.15 -8.60 18.05
C GLN A 50 5.30 -7.84 17.37
N THR A 51 6.33 -7.50 18.14
CA THR A 51 7.54 -6.83 17.64
C THR A 51 8.31 -7.72 16.67
N MET A 52 8.37 -9.03 16.93
CA MET A 52 8.98 -10.00 16.02
C MET A 52 8.20 -10.10 14.72
N VAL A 53 6.88 -10.25 14.81
CA VAL A 53 5.99 -10.30 13.63
C VAL A 53 6.16 -9.04 12.78
N TRP A 54 6.18 -7.87 13.41
CA TRP A 54 6.38 -6.59 12.72
C TRP A 54 7.78 -6.47 12.07
N CYS A 55 8.84 -6.86 12.77
CA CYS A 55 10.20 -6.88 12.23
C CYS A 55 10.32 -7.83 11.03
N VAL A 56 9.73 -9.02 11.11
CA VAL A 56 9.74 -9.98 10.00
C VAL A 56 9.01 -9.42 8.79
N ILE A 57 7.81 -8.85 8.96
CA ILE A 57 7.05 -8.24 7.87
C ILE A 57 7.85 -7.11 7.20
N ARG A 58 8.42 -6.20 7.99
CA ARG A 58 9.05 -4.97 7.48
C ARG A 58 10.48 -5.16 6.98
N ILE A 59 11.28 -5.95 7.68
CA ILE A 59 12.73 -6.07 7.44
C ILE A 59 13.03 -7.31 6.58
N ARG A 60 12.40 -8.45 6.87
CA ARG A 60 12.72 -9.73 6.22
C ARG A 60 11.89 -9.97 4.96
N LEU A 61 10.57 -9.90 5.09
CA LEU A 61 9.64 -10.12 3.99
C LEU A 61 9.43 -8.88 3.12
N GLN A 62 9.84 -7.70 3.62
CA GLN A 62 9.67 -6.40 2.97
C GLN A 62 8.24 -6.15 2.47
N MET A 63 7.26 -6.76 3.14
CA MET A 63 5.85 -6.60 2.83
C MET A 63 5.45 -5.17 3.13
N LYS A 64 4.96 -4.48 2.11
CA LYS A 64 4.35 -3.17 2.28
C LYS A 64 2.96 -3.42 2.87
N PRO A 65 2.63 -2.88 4.06
CA PRO A 65 1.29 -3.02 4.60
C PRO A 65 0.30 -2.55 3.53
N TYR A 66 -0.73 -3.37 3.28
CA TYR A 66 -1.76 -3.04 2.30
C TYR A 66 -2.33 -1.67 2.67
N VAL A 67 -2.05 -0.69 1.82
CA VAL A 67 -2.67 0.64 1.92
C VAL A 67 -4.17 0.40 1.77
N ILE A 68 -4.96 1.01 2.64
CA ILE A 68 -6.41 0.99 2.56
C ILE A 68 -6.78 1.58 1.18
N GLN A 69 -6.97 0.71 0.18
CA GLN A 69 -7.63 1.11 -1.05
C GLN A 69 -9.10 1.18 -0.69
N ILE A 70 -9.66 2.39 -0.72
CA ILE A 70 -11.12 2.58 -0.75
C ILE A 70 -11.55 2.07 -2.12
N VAL A 71 -11.74 0.76 -2.21
CA VAL A 71 -12.30 0.12 -3.39
C VAL A 71 -13.80 0.37 -3.32
N LEU A 72 -14.32 1.14 -4.28
CA LEU A 72 -15.76 1.22 -4.48
C LEU A 72 -16.26 -0.20 -4.76
N GLN A 73 -17.11 -0.73 -3.89
CA GLN A 73 -17.61 -2.09 -4.03
C GLN A 73 -18.43 -2.18 -5.31
N LEU A 74 -17.96 -3.02 -6.25
CA LEU A 74 -18.64 -3.25 -7.51
C LEU A 74 -19.60 -4.41 -7.38
N LYS A 75 -20.81 -4.24 -7.91
CA LYS A 75 -21.73 -5.36 -8.11
C LYS A 75 -21.26 -6.16 -9.32
N GLN A 76 -21.51 -7.47 -9.30
CA GLN A 76 -21.11 -8.37 -10.39
C GLN A 76 -21.67 -7.94 -11.76
N GLU A 77 -22.88 -7.39 -11.76
CA GLU A 77 -23.56 -6.86 -12.95
C GLU A 77 -22.90 -5.59 -13.52
N GLU A 78 -22.14 -4.86 -12.71
CA GLU A 78 -21.45 -3.62 -13.12
C GLU A 78 -20.08 -3.91 -13.73
N CYS A 79 -19.47 -5.06 -13.42
CA CYS A 79 -18.18 -5.46 -13.95
C CYS A 79 -18.19 -5.52 -15.49
N GLY A 80 -19.20 -6.16 -16.08
CA GLY A 80 -19.34 -6.24 -17.53
C GLY A 80 -19.58 -4.89 -18.19
N LYS A 81 -20.42 -4.04 -17.58
CA LYS A 81 -20.73 -2.69 -18.08
C LYS A 81 -19.48 -1.80 -18.07
N ARG A 82 -18.67 -1.88 -17.01
CA ARG A 82 -17.41 -1.13 -16.91
C ARG A 82 -16.39 -1.62 -17.92
N MET A 83 -16.19 -2.93 -18.05
CA MET A 83 -15.24 -3.48 -19.01
C MET A 83 -15.58 -3.06 -20.45
N ASN A 84 -16.86 -3.09 -20.82
CA ASN A 84 -17.29 -2.66 -22.15
C ASN A 84 -17.05 -1.15 -22.37
N TYR A 85 -17.32 -0.33 -21.35
CA TYR A 85 -17.05 1.10 -21.41
C TYR A 85 -15.55 1.40 -21.49
N ASP A 86 -14.73 0.70 -20.70
CA ASP A 86 -13.27 0.85 -20.71
C ASP A 86 -12.69 0.46 -22.07
N MET A 87 -13.17 -0.64 -22.67
CA MET A 87 -12.79 -1.05 -24.03
C MET A 87 -13.17 0.01 -25.07
N PHE A 88 -14.39 0.54 -24.98
CA PHE A 88 -14.86 1.60 -25.88
C PHE A 88 -14.01 2.87 -25.76
N ILE A 89 -13.69 3.31 -24.54
CA ILE A 89 -12.85 4.48 -24.32
C ILE A 89 -11.43 4.24 -24.83
N LEU A 90 -10.86 3.05 -24.61
CA LEU A 90 -9.53 2.70 -25.10
C LEU A 90 -9.46 2.79 -26.63
N GLU A 91 -10.37 2.12 -27.34
CA GLU A 91 -10.44 2.15 -28.81
C GLU A 91 -10.69 3.57 -29.33
N SER A 92 -11.58 4.32 -28.68
CA SER A 92 -11.90 5.70 -29.09
C SER A 92 -10.71 6.66 -28.90
N MET A 93 -9.87 6.41 -27.89
CA MET A 93 -8.61 7.14 -27.65
C MET A 93 -7.55 6.79 -28.70
N GLU A 94 -7.38 5.51 -29.03
CA GLU A 94 -6.43 5.04 -30.06
C GLU A 94 -6.79 5.60 -31.45
N ASN A 95 -8.08 5.62 -31.77
CA ASN A 95 -8.60 6.17 -33.03
C ASN A 95 -8.60 7.71 -33.06
N GLY A 96 -8.18 8.40 -31.98
CA GLY A 96 -8.12 9.86 -31.89
C GLY A 96 -9.48 10.57 -31.88
N THR A 97 -10.58 9.83 -31.86
CA THR A 97 -11.94 10.36 -32.06
C THR A 97 -12.44 11.22 -30.91
N ILE A 98 -12.02 10.90 -29.67
CA ILE A 98 -12.50 11.57 -28.46
C ILE A 98 -11.41 12.32 -27.70
N ALA A 99 -10.11 12.10 -28.01
CA ALA A 99 -8.99 12.61 -27.22
C ALA A 99 -9.05 14.15 -27.03
N ASP A 100 -9.31 14.90 -28.11
CA ASP A 100 -9.36 16.36 -28.07
C ASP A 100 -10.72 16.95 -27.65
N ARG A 101 -11.75 16.09 -27.52
CA ARG A 101 -13.14 16.51 -27.23
C ARG A 101 -13.62 16.09 -25.84
N LEU A 102 -12.88 15.21 -25.17
CA LEU A 102 -13.30 14.65 -23.89
C LEU A 102 -13.08 15.65 -22.76
N ILE A 103 -14.18 16.05 -22.12
CA ILE A 103 -14.17 16.93 -20.96
C ILE A 103 -14.80 16.19 -19.79
N PHE A 104 -14.07 16.06 -18.69
CA PHE A 104 -14.58 15.46 -17.47
C PHE A 104 -15.11 16.54 -16.53
N SER A 105 -16.37 16.38 -16.10
CA SER A 105 -16.92 17.16 -14.99
C SER A 105 -17.35 16.21 -13.88
N ASN A 106 -16.73 16.32 -12.69
CA ASN A 106 -17.25 15.66 -11.50
C ASN A 106 -17.91 16.69 -10.57
N LYS A 107 -18.85 16.24 -9.75
CA LYS A 107 -19.34 17.03 -8.62
C LYS A 107 -18.61 16.52 -7.39
N SER A 108 -17.55 17.21 -6.98
CA SER A 108 -16.99 16.99 -5.65
C SER A 108 -17.71 17.87 -4.64
N THR A 109 -18.23 17.25 -3.57
CA THR A 109 -18.81 17.98 -2.44
C THR A 109 -17.77 17.95 -1.32
N PHE A 110 -16.94 18.98 -1.24
CA PHE A 110 -16.02 19.13 -0.12
C PHE A 110 -16.71 19.93 0.98
N HIS A 111 -16.74 19.37 2.19
CA HIS A 111 -17.21 20.08 3.37
C HIS A 111 -16.05 20.87 3.97
N LYS A 112 -16.06 22.20 3.83
CA LYS A 112 -15.32 23.06 4.75
C LYS A 112 -16.27 23.37 5.91
N SER A 113 -15.89 22.97 7.12
CA SER A 113 -16.58 23.36 8.37
C SER A 113 -18.11 23.16 8.36
N GLY A 114 -18.60 22.03 7.84
CA GLY A 114 -20.03 21.67 7.87
C GLY A 114 -20.91 22.32 6.79
N THR A 115 -20.42 23.28 6.02
CA THR A 115 -21.21 23.93 4.95
C THR A 115 -20.79 23.39 3.57
N PRO A 116 -21.72 22.87 2.76
CA PRO A 116 -21.40 22.42 1.41
C PRO A 116 -21.08 23.63 0.51
N VAL A 117 -19.85 23.71 0.01
CA VAL A 117 -19.44 24.75 -0.94
C VAL A 117 -19.47 24.15 -2.35
N LYS A 118 -20.29 24.73 -3.24
CA LYS A 118 -20.26 24.40 -4.68
C LYS A 118 -19.18 25.23 -5.34
N TYR A 119 -18.11 24.59 -5.86
CA TYR A 119 -17.18 25.29 -6.74
C TYR A 119 -17.75 25.30 -8.16
N ARG A 120 -17.84 26.49 -8.78
CA ARG A 120 -18.02 26.65 -10.23
C ARG A 120 -16.65 27.05 -10.75
N GLU A 121 -15.94 26.11 -11.37
CA GLU A 121 -14.69 26.44 -12.06
C GLU A 121 -15.02 27.44 -13.19
N ARG A 122 -14.56 28.69 -13.04
CA ARG A 122 -14.49 29.63 -14.15
C ARG A 122 -13.04 29.72 -14.56
N ARG A 123 -12.73 29.30 -15.79
CA ARG A 123 -11.77 29.88 -16.77
C ARG A 123 -11.32 28.79 -17.75
N SER A 124 -11.15 29.08 -19.05
CA SER A 124 -10.22 30.10 -19.56
C SER A 124 -10.78 31.04 -20.64
N LEU A 125 -10.25 32.28 -20.60
CA LEU A 125 -10.25 33.27 -21.69
C LEU A 125 -9.28 32.81 -22.80
N PRO A 126 -9.46 33.27 -24.05
CA PRO A 126 -8.68 32.80 -25.20
C PRO A 126 -7.26 33.38 -25.22
N LEU A 127 -6.34 32.63 -25.84
CA LEU A 127 -5.17 33.15 -26.55
C LEU A 127 -5.31 32.77 -28.02
#